data_AF-A0A2V6FJ23-F1
#
_entry.id   AF-A0A2V6FJ23-F1
#
_cell.length_a   1.000
_cell.length_b   1.000
_cell.length_c   1.000
_cell.angle_alpha   90.00
_cell.angle_beta   90.00
_cell.angle_gamma   90.00
#
_symmetry.space_group_name_H-M   'P 1'
#
loop_
_entity.id
_entity.type
_entity.pdbx_description
1 polymer ?
#
loop_
_entity_poly.entity_id
_entity_poly.type
_entity_poly.pdbx_seq_one_letter_code
_entity_poly.pdbx_strand_id
1 'polypeptide(L)' 'MRIFVTGGAGYIGSVCTEQLLNEGHEVAMFDNLSEGHRD' A
#
# COMPACT_ATOMS: atom_id res chain seq x y z
N MET A 1 8.10 5.59 11.26
CA MET A 1 8.10 4.22 11.82
C MET A 1 8.34 3.21 10.71
N ARG A 2 8.58 1.93 11.01
CA ARG A 2 8.58 0.84 10.02
C ARG A 2 7.20 0.21 9.99
N ILE A 3 6.54 0.24 8.84
CA ILE A 3 5.13 -0.17 8.69
C ILE A 3 5.02 -1.18 7.55
N PHE A 4 4.29 -2.27 7.80
CA PHE A 4 4.01 -3.29 6.81
C PHE A 4 2.53 -3.24 6.40
N VAL A 5 2.26 -3.06 5.11
CA VAL A 5 0.91 -2.92 4.56
C VAL A 5 0.57 -4.12 3.69
N THR A 6 -0.45 -4.89 4.08
CA THR A 6 -1.03 -5.95 3.24
C THR A 6 -2.14 -5.39 2.36
N GLY A 7 -2.24 -5.84 1.11
CA GLY A 7 -3.23 -5.29 0.18
C GLY A 7 -2.87 -3.88 -0.33
N GLY A 8 -1.57 -3.55 -0.34
CA GLY A 8 -1.06 -2.21 -0.64
C GLY A 8 -1.30 -1.73 -2.08
N ALA A 9 -1.60 -2.61 -3.02
CA ALA A 9 -1.95 -2.26 -4.40
C ALA A 9 -3.46 -2.03 -4.57
N GLY A 10 -4.28 -2.36 -3.58
CA GLY A 10 -5.73 -2.09 -3.59
C GLY A 10 -6.07 -0.60 -3.41
N TYR A 11 -7.35 -0.25 -3.61
CA TYR A 11 -7.82 1.14 -3.52
C TYR A 11 -7.46 1.81 -2.17
N ILE A 12 -7.75 1.14 -1.05
CA ILE A 12 -7.45 1.66 0.28
C ILE A 12 -5.95 1.56 0.58
N GLY A 13 -5.34 0.42 0.27
CA GLY A 13 -3.94 0.15 0.59
C GLY A 13 -2.97 1.12 -0.10
N SER A 14 -3.27 1.52 -1.34
CA SER A 14 -2.45 2.45 -2.10
C SER A 14 -2.51 3.87 -1.52
N VAL A 15 -3.70 4.36 -1.21
CA VAL A 15 -3.90 5.67 -0.56
C VAL A 15 -3.27 5.70 0.85
N CYS A 16 -3.50 4.66 1.66
CA CYS A 16 -2.86 4.56 2.97
C CYS A 16 -1.33 4.55 2.86
N THR A 17 -0.77 3.78 1.92
CA THR A 17 0.69 3.74 1.70
C THR A 17 1.24 5.11 1.31
N GLU A 18 0.56 5.84 0.42
CA GLU A 18 0.94 7.21 0.05
C GLU A 18 0.95 8.15 1.26
N GLN A 19 -0.10 8.13 2.08
CA GLN A 19 -0.16 8.98 3.29
C GLN A 19 0.97 8.65 4.28
N LEU A 20 1.23 7.36 4.55
CA LEU A 20 2.29 6.93 5.44
C LEU A 20 3.68 7.35 4.94
N LEU A 21 3.92 7.29 3.63
CA LEU A 21 5.15 7.78 3.02
C LEU A 21 5.28 9.30 3.16
N ASN A 22 4.20 10.06 2.95
CA ASN A 22 4.17 11.52 3.12
C ASN A 22 4.45 11.95 4.58
N GLU A 23 4.11 11.12 5.56
CA GLU A 23 4.44 11.31 6.98
C GLU A 23 5.89 10.89 7.33
N GLY A 24 6.69 10.49 6.34
CA GLY A 24 8.10 10.11 6.53
C GLY A 24 8.30 8.74 7.15
N HIS A 25 7.34 7.82 6.99
CA HIS A 25 7.49 6.44 7.44
C HIS A 25 8.19 5.57 6.39
N GLU A 26 8.91 4.55 6.87
CA GLU A 26 9.48 3.49 6.03
C GLU A 26 8.40 2.42 5.85
N VAL A 27 7.90 2.25 4.63
CA VAL A 27 6.77 1.37 4.34
C VAL A 27 7.21 0.24 3.42
N ALA A 28 6.86 -1.00 3.79
CA ALA A 28 6.94 -2.15 2.90
C ALA A 28 5.51 -2.66 2.65
N MET A 29 5.19 -2.97 1.39
CA MET A 29 3.88 -3.50 1.02
C MET A 29 3.96 -4.94 0.53
N PHE A 30 2.91 -5.71 0.77
CA PHE A 30 2.69 -7.03 0.19
C PHE A 30 1.28 -7.11 -0.39
N ASP A 31 1.18 -7.53 -1.64
CA ASP A 31 -0.09 -7.67 -2.35
C ASP A 31 0.02 -8.83 -3.34
N ASN A 32 -1.08 -9.56 -3.52
CA ASN A 32 -1.17 -10.68 -4.46
C ASN A 32 -1.77 -10.26 -5.82
N LEU A 33 -2.19 -9.00 -5.94
CA LEU A 33 -2.76 -8.38 -7.13
C LEU A 33 -4.05 -9.05 -7.65
N SER A 34 -4.80 -9.77 -6.79
CA SER A 34 -5.98 -10.53 -7.23
C SER A 34 -7.16 -9.66 -7.69
N GLU A 35 -7.28 -8.45 -7.15
CA GLU A 35 -8.38 -7.50 -7.44
C GLU A 35 -7.99 -6.40 -8.45
N GLY A 36 -6.81 -6.52 -9.09
CA GLY A 36 -6.32 -5.55 -10.06
C GLY A 36 -7.12 -5.59 -11.36
N HIS A 37 -7.77 -4.49 -11.72
CA HIS A 37 -8.47 -4.33 -13.00
C HIS A 37 -7.45 -3.81 -14.04
N ARG A 38 -7.09 -4.64 -15.02
CA ARG A 38 -6.11 -4.31 -16.07
C ARG A 38 -6.77 -4.01 -17.43
N ASP A 39 -8.10 -4.02 -17.47
CA ASP A 39 -8.92 -3.80 -18.67
C ASP A 39 -9.56 -2.39 -18.67
#